data_AF-A0A2V6ECJ1-F1
#
_entry.id   AF-A0A2V6ECJ1-F1
#
_cell.length_a   1.000
_cell.length_b   1.000
_cell.length_c   1.000
_cell.angle_alpha   90.00
_cell.angle_beta   90.00
_cell.angle_gamma   90.00
#
_symmetry.space_group_name_H-M   'P 1'
#
loop_
_entity.id
_entity.type
_entity.pdbx_description
1 polymer ?
#
loop_
_entity_poly.entity_id
_entity_poly.type
_entity_poly.pdbx_seq_one_letter_code
_entity_poly.pdbx_strand_id
1 'polypeptide(L)'
;MRAVRFCLTLRQSPQLFQPAIIHIEYGTPLALNPLTVHISAAPDPAKVLIIDDEIGPRESLRMLLKPSYQVHTAENVETGLQLLQEKRPDTIVMDIRMPGMNGIDGLRKIREIDPHLSVIMFTGFGALETAQEALRLGANDYINKPFDAVQMREVIGRNVERTRLQRQSEATAHELQELNERLRNELAQKERLASLGQASAEFVHDLSNPLTIVWGYVQ
;
A
#
# COMPACT_ATOMS: atom_id res chain seq x y z
N MET A 1 -39.79 -15.96 -2.71
CA MET A 1 -39.28 -14.62 -3.09
C MET A 1 -39.82 -13.60 -2.10
N ARG A 2 -39.02 -13.20 -1.11
CA ARG A 2 -39.37 -12.10 -0.20
C ARG A 2 -38.38 -10.96 -0.41
N ALA A 3 -38.92 -9.79 -0.73
CA ALA A 3 -38.17 -8.57 -1.00
C ALA A 3 -37.53 -8.04 0.29
N VAL A 4 -36.24 -7.75 0.23
CA VAL A 4 -35.51 -7.02 1.28
C VAL A 4 -35.79 -5.53 1.05
N ARG A 5 -36.48 -4.90 2.00
CA ARG A 5 -36.81 -3.47 1.95
C ARG A 5 -35.73 -2.71 2.70
N PHE A 6 -34.87 -2.00 1.97
CA PHE A 6 -33.89 -1.07 2.55
C PHE A 6 -34.60 0.25 2.90
N CYS A 7 -34.61 0.63 4.17
CA CYS A 7 -35.05 1.94 4.63
C CYS A 7 -33.80 2.73 5.04
N LEU A 8 -33.35 3.65 4.18
CA LEU A 8 -32.30 4.62 4.52
C LEU A 8 -32.99 5.87 5.08
N THR A 9 -32.96 6.06 6.39
CA THR A 9 -33.26 7.36 7.01
C THR A 9 -31.97 8.18 7.04
N LEU A 10 -31.79 9.06 6.05
CA LEU A 10 -30.75 10.08 6.08
C LEU A 10 -31.14 11.18 7.08
N ARG A 11 -30.47 11.21 8.23
CA ARG A 11 -30.57 12.34 9.17
C ARG A 11 -29.55 13.39 8.76
N GLN A 12 -30.02 14.52 8.27
CA GLN A 12 -29.20 15.73 8.06
C GLN A 12 -28.82 16.32 9.42
N SER A 13 -27.53 16.29 9.76
CA SER A 13 -26.85 17.26 10.66
C SER A 13 -25.34 16.98 10.62
N PRO A 14 -24.49 18.02 10.58
CA PRO A 14 -23.05 17.88 10.61
C PRO A 14 -22.61 17.65 12.06
N GLN A 15 -21.41 17.07 12.25
CA GLN A 15 -20.76 16.75 13.54
C GLN A 15 -20.99 15.30 14.01
N LEU A 16 -19.85 14.64 14.29
CA LEU A 16 -19.64 13.25 14.75
C LEU A 16 -19.82 12.14 13.69
N PHE A 17 -18.71 11.79 13.06
CA PHE A 17 -18.47 10.46 12.49
C PHE A 17 -18.56 9.41 13.62
N GLN A 18 -19.70 8.74 13.76
CA GLN A 18 -19.79 7.45 14.43
C GLN A 18 -19.86 6.35 13.36
N PRO A 19 -19.12 5.25 13.50
CA PRO A 19 -19.19 4.15 12.55
C PRO A 19 -20.57 3.49 12.61
N ALA A 20 -21.21 3.34 11.45
CA ALA A 20 -22.45 2.60 11.32
C ALA A 20 -22.17 1.10 11.57
N ILE A 21 -22.65 0.57 12.69
CA ILE A 21 -22.63 -0.87 12.97
C ILE A 21 -23.78 -1.50 12.17
N ILE A 22 -23.45 -2.29 11.15
CA ILE A 22 -24.44 -3.10 10.42
C ILE A 22 -24.66 -4.38 11.22
N HIS A 23 -25.77 -4.44 11.96
CA HIS A 23 -26.24 -5.70 12.56
C HIS A 23 -26.81 -6.59 11.45
N ILE A 24 -26.17 -7.73 11.19
CA ILE A 24 -26.75 -8.78 10.36
C ILE A 24 -27.24 -9.88 11.30
N GLU A 25 -28.56 -9.94 11.52
CA GLU A 25 -29.19 -11.06 12.24
C GLU A 25 -29.34 -12.26 11.29
N TYR A 26 -28.45 -13.23 11.40
CA TYR A 26 -28.70 -14.58 10.86
C TYR A 26 -29.34 -15.43 11.95
N GLY A 27 -30.51 -16.00 11.65
CA GLY A 27 -31.21 -16.92 12.54
C GLY A 27 -30.44 -18.22 12.77
N THR A 28 -30.43 -18.66 14.03
CA THR A 28 -29.94 -19.92 14.64
C THR A 28 -28.43 -20.02 14.99
N PRO A 29 -28.09 -20.47 16.22
CA PRO A 29 -26.72 -20.47 16.72
C PRO A 29 -26.05 -21.82 16.45
N LEU A 30 -25.14 -21.87 15.47
CA LEU A 30 -24.09 -22.88 15.41
C LEU A 30 -22.79 -22.18 15.80
N ALA A 31 -22.14 -22.69 16.83
CA ALA A 31 -20.89 -22.19 17.39
C ALA A 31 -19.75 -22.34 16.36
N LEU A 32 -19.69 -21.43 15.40
CA LEU A 32 -18.49 -21.14 14.65
C LEU A 32 -17.72 -20.12 15.49
N ASN A 33 -16.54 -20.53 15.97
CA ASN A 33 -15.57 -19.60 16.52
C ASN A 33 -15.41 -18.47 15.49
N PRO A 34 -15.77 -17.22 15.81
CA PRO A 34 -15.60 -16.15 14.84
C PRO A 34 -14.10 -16.02 14.61
N LEU A 35 -13.64 -16.37 13.41
CA LEU A 35 -12.38 -15.85 12.91
C LEU A 35 -12.59 -14.35 12.84
N THR A 36 -12.13 -13.64 13.86
CA THR A 36 -12.13 -12.18 13.90
C THR A 36 -11.18 -11.72 12.81
N VAL A 37 -11.71 -11.50 11.61
CA VAL A 37 -11.04 -10.75 10.57
C VAL A 37 -11.00 -9.31 11.07
N HIS A 38 -9.84 -8.88 11.54
CA HIS A 38 -9.56 -7.47 11.74
C HIS A 38 -9.58 -6.79 10.37
N ILE A 39 -10.74 -6.30 9.95
CA ILE A 39 -10.82 -5.32 8.87
C ILE A 39 -10.12 -4.09 9.43
N SER A 40 -8.85 -3.94 9.04
CA SER A 40 -7.99 -2.81 9.40
C SER A 40 -8.73 -1.49 9.19
N ALA A 41 -8.47 -0.56 10.11
CA ALA A 41 -9.05 0.79 10.19
C ALA A 41 -9.21 1.46 8.81
N ALA A 42 -10.21 2.34 8.69
CA ALA A 42 -10.35 3.18 7.50
C ALA A 42 -8.97 3.73 7.10
N PRO A 43 -8.54 3.55 5.83
CA PRO A 43 -7.19 3.88 5.43
C PRO A 43 -6.92 5.35 5.73
N ASP A 44 -5.72 5.67 6.21
CA ASP A 44 -5.29 7.05 6.46
C ASP A 44 -5.65 7.92 5.23
N PRO A 45 -6.03 9.20 5.46
CA PRO A 45 -6.39 10.08 4.37
C PRO A 45 -5.23 10.17 3.37
N ALA A 46 -5.53 9.97 2.08
CA ALA A 46 -4.50 9.96 1.06
C ALA A 46 -3.81 11.30 0.94
N LYS A 47 -2.49 11.25 0.75
CA LYS A 47 -1.62 12.42 0.80
C LYS A 47 -1.28 12.86 -0.61
N VAL A 48 -1.55 14.13 -0.92
CA VAL A 48 -1.23 14.72 -2.22
C VAL A 48 -0.27 15.88 -2.00
N LEU A 49 0.84 15.89 -2.75
CA LEU A 49 1.78 17.00 -2.76
C LEU A 49 1.63 17.80 -4.06
N ILE A 50 1.41 19.10 -3.94
CA ILE A 50 1.32 20.03 -5.08
C ILE A 50 2.62 20.84 -5.14
N ILE A 51 3.26 20.89 -6.30
CA ILE A 51 4.48 21.64 -6.56
C ILE A 51 4.21 22.58 -7.74
N ASP A 52 4.11 23.87 -7.48
CA ASP A 52 3.83 24.90 -8.49
C ASP A 52 4.43 26.20 -7.92
N ASP A 53 5.12 27.03 -8.71
CA ASP A 53 5.74 28.26 -8.22
C ASP A 53 4.71 29.38 -8.03
N GLU A 54 3.60 29.34 -8.77
CA GLU A 54 2.54 30.32 -8.70
C GLU A 54 1.59 30.05 -7.52
N ILE A 55 1.47 31.02 -6.61
CA ILE A 55 0.59 30.90 -5.43
C ILE A 55 -0.88 30.68 -5.79
N GLY A 56 -1.37 31.31 -6.86
CA GLY A 56 -2.78 31.26 -7.27
C GLY A 56 -3.23 29.85 -7.68
N PRO A 57 -2.63 29.25 -8.73
CA PRO A 57 -2.90 27.86 -9.13
C PRO A 57 -2.66 26.86 -7.99
N ARG A 58 -1.55 27.01 -7.25
CA ARG A 58 -1.20 26.14 -6.11
C ARG A 58 -2.30 26.13 -5.05
N GLU A 59 -2.77 27.31 -4.64
CA GLU A 59 -3.81 27.45 -3.64
C GLU A 59 -5.19 27.00 -4.14
N SER A 60 -5.49 27.26 -5.41
CA SER A 60 -6.73 26.81 -6.05
C SER A 60 -6.82 25.28 -6.06
N LEU A 61 -5.74 24.60 -6.46
CA LEU A 61 -5.66 23.14 -6.39
C LEU A 61 -5.72 22.63 -4.95
N ARG A 62 -5.08 23.31 -4.00
CA ARG A 62 -5.15 22.94 -2.58
C ARG A 62 -6.60 22.97 -2.09
N MET A 63 -7.34 24.04 -2.36
CA MET A 63 -8.74 24.16 -1.97
C MET A 63 -9.63 23.12 -2.64
N LEU A 64 -9.39 22.80 -3.91
CA LEU A 64 -10.12 21.77 -4.64
C LEU A 64 -9.95 20.37 -4.03
N LEU A 65 -8.75 20.05 -3.54
CA LEU A 65 -8.38 18.69 -3.12
C LEU A 65 -8.49 18.45 -1.61
N LYS A 66 -8.43 19.52 -0.80
CA LYS A 66 -8.52 19.46 0.67
C LYS A 66 -9.74 18.70 1.21
N PRO A 67 -10.94 18.69 0.58
CA PRO A 67 -12.08 17.91 1.08
C PRO A 67 -11.88 16.39 1.02
N SER A 68 -10.99 15.91 0.15
CA SER A 68 -10.80 14.47 -0.12
C SER A 68 -9.42 13.95 0.28
N TYR A 69 -8.44 14.84 0.44
CA TYR A 69 -7.03 14.47 0.60
C TYR A 69 -6.34 15.32 1.67
N GLN A 70 -5.29 14.75 2.28
CA GLN A 70 -4.31 15.51 3.04
C GLN A 70 -3.34 16.18 2.06
N VAL A 71 -3.53 17.49 1.84
CA VAL A 71 -2.79 18.24 0.83
C VAL A 71 -1.58 18.94 1.44
N HIS A 72 -0.42 18.73 0.85
CA HIS A 72 0.82 19.47 1.08
C HIS A 72 1.17 20.29 -0.16
N THR A 73 1.84 21.42 0.03
CA THR A 73 2.18 22.34 -1.06
C THR A 73 3.64 22.75 -0.97
N ALA A 74 4.32 22.85 -2.10
CA ALA A 74 5.66 23.38 -2.26
C ALA A 74 5.67 24.45 -3.37
N GLU A 75 6.54 25.44 -3.22
CA GLU A 75 6.72 26.53 -4.19
C GLU A 75 7.82 26.29 -5.21
N ASN A 76 8.61 25.22 -5.04
CA ASN A 76 9.67 24.81 -5.94
C ASN A 76 9.95 23.31 -5.78
N VAL A 77 10.72 22.75 -6.71
CA VAL A 77 11.07 21.33 -6.72
C VAL A 77 11.85 20.94 -5.48
N GLU A 78 12.79 21.78 -5.03
CA GLU A 78 13.65 21.50 -3.88
C GLU A 78 12.84 21.27 -2.60
N THR A 79 11.90 22.18 -2.32
CA THR A 79 10.97 22.05 -1.19
C THR A 79 10.04 20.86 -1.39
N GLY A 80 9.63 20.59 -2.63
CA GLY A 80 8.85 19.40 -2.98
C GLY A 80 9.57 18.09 -2.68
N LEU A 81 10.86 17.99 -2.98
CA LEU A 81 11.68 16.81 -2.70
C LEU A 81 11.89 16.58 -1.19
N GLN A 82 12.02 17.65 -0.40
CA GLN A 82 12.05 17.55 1.06
C GLN A 82 10.72 16.99 1.60
N LEU A 83 9.59 17.57 1.17
CA LEU A 83 8.27 17.12 1.58
C LEU A 83 7.93 15.70 1.11
N LEU A 84 8.45 15.27 -0.05
CA LEU A 84 8.35 13.89 -0.52
C LEU A 84 8.92 12.91 0.51
N GLN A 85 10.12 13.19 1.03
CA GLN A 85 10.78 12.32 1.99
C GLN A 85 10.07 12.33 3.36
N GLU A 86 9.64 13.50 3.82
CA GLU A 86 9.00 13.66 5.13
C GLU A 86 7.56 13.14 5.18
N LYS A 87 6.76 13.46 4.16
CA LYS A 87 5.30 13.23 4.20
C LYS A 87 4.91 11.93 3.52
N ARG A 88 5.78 11.38 2.65
CA ARG A 88 5.54 10.17 1.84
C ARG A 88 4.18 10.26 1.13
N PRO A 89 3.98 11.23 0.23
CA PRO A 89 2.73 11.38 -0.48
C PRO A 89 2.36 10.13 -1.29
N ASP A 90 1.08 9.97 -1.58
CA ASP A 90 0.54 8.94 -2.48
C ASP A 90 0.52 9.42 -3.94
N THR A 91 0.55 10.73 -4.17
CA THR A 91 0.64 11.34 -5.51
C THR A 91 1.25 12.73 -5.45
N ILE A 92 2.01 13.08 -6.49
CA ILE A 92 2.53 14.44 -6.72
C ILE A 92 1.83 15.05 -7.94
N VAL A 93 1.40 16.30 -7.80
CA VAL A 93 1.00 17.16 -8.93
C VAL A 93 2.09 18.22 -9.06
N MET A 94 2.72 18.33 -10.23
CA MET A 94 3.88 19.20 -10.41
C MET A 94 3.80 20.01 -11.70
N ASP A 95 4.03 21.33 -11.61
CA ASP A 95 4.24 22.14 -12.81
C ASP A 95 5.56 21.79 -13.49
N ILE A 96 5.59 21.91 -14.80
CA ILE A 96 6.79 21.72 -15.61
C ILE A 96 7.64 22.99 -15.58
N ARG A 97 7.01 24.16 -15.70
CA ARG A 97 7.72 25.43 -15.86
C ARG A 97 7.80 26.12 -14.51
N MET A 98 8.94 25.96 -13.84
CA MET A 98 9.26 26.67 -12.60
C MET A 98 10.64 27.33 -12.71
N PRO A 99 10.88 28.46 -12.02
CA PRO A 99 12.20 29.03 -11.86
C PRO A 99 13.17 28.08 -11.16
N GLY A 100 14.44 28.09 -11.58
CA GLY A 100 15.44 27.19 -11.03
C GLY A 100 15.33 25.78 -11.64
N MET A 101 14.93 24.80 -10.85
CA MET A 101 14.76 23.43 -11.32
C MET A 101 13.40 23.24 -11.98
N ASN A 102 13.40 22.75 -13.22
CA ASN A 102 12.16 22.47 -13.93
C ASN A 102 11.49 21.19 -13.40
N GLY A 103 10.20 21.02 -13.69
CA GLY A 103 9.45 19.84 -13.24
C GLY A 103 9.90 18.52 -13.87
N ILE A 104 10.57 18.52 -15.03
CA ILE A 104 11.09 17.31 -15.67
C ILE A 104 12.32 16.78 -14.91
N ASP A 105 13.21 17.67 -14.51
CA ASP A 105 14.35 17.39 -13.64
C ASP A 105 13.88 16.97 -12.26
N GLY A 106 12.83 17.63 -11.75
CA GLY A 106 12.14 17.20 -10.54
C GLY A 106 11.58 15.79 -10.63
N LEU A 107 10.94 15.43 -11.74
CA LEU A 107 10.42 14.08 -11.98
C LEU A 107 11.54 13.04 -11.94
N ARG A 108 12.68 13.34 -12.58
CA ARG A 108 13.86 12.45 -12.57
C ARG A 108 14.33 12.17 -11.15
N LYS A 109 14.46 13.22 -10.32
CA LYS A 109 14.85 13.08 -8.90
C LYS A 109 13.81 12.35 -8.06
N ILE A 110 12.52 12.59 -8.32
CA ILE A 110 11.44 11.86 -7.63
C ILE A 110 11.55 10.37 -7.94
N ARG A 111 11.83 9.99 -9.19
CA ARG A 111 11.98 8.59 -9.60
C ARG A 111 13.17 7.89 -8.97
N GLU A 112 14.25 8.62 -8.69
CA GLU A 112 15.40 8.10 -7.93
C GLU A 112 15.05 7.82 -6.45
N ILE A 113 14.11 8.57 -5.87
CA ILE A 113 13.69 8.44 -4.47
C ILE A 113 12.57 7.39 -4.31
N ASP A 114 11.55 7.45 -5.17
CA ASP A 114 10.39 6.56 -5.19
C ASP A 114 10.00 6.29 -6.65
N PRO A 115 10.45 5.15 -7.23
CA PRO A 115 10.15 4.81 -8.62
C PRO A 115 8.66 4.48 -8.86
N HIS A 116 7.91 4.20 -7.80
CA HIS A 116 6.53 3.75 -7.85
C HIS A 116 5.52 4.85 -7.53
N LEU A 117 5.97 5.98 -6.97
CA LEU A 117 5.12 7.13 -6.68
C LEU A 117 4.46 7.69 -7.95
N SER A 118 3.15 7.86 -7.92
CA SER A 118 2.48 8.49 -9.05
C SER A 118 2.79 10.00 -9.13
N VAL A 119 3.27 10.45 -10.29
CA VAL A 119 3.56 11.86 -10.57
C VAL A 119 2.74 12.31 -11.77
N ILE A 120 1.96 13.37 -11.56
CA ILE A 120 1.10 14.01 -12.55
C ILE A 120 1.75 15.33 -12.94
N MET A 121 2.07 15.48 -14.22
CA MET A 121 2.59 16.74 -14.75
C MET A 121 1.44 17.68 -15.08
N PHE A 122 1.51 18.92 -14.61
CA PHE A 122 0.42 19.88 -14.66
C PHE A 122 0.90 21.23 -15.22
N THR A 123 0.68 21.51 -16.51
CA THR A 123 1.24 22.73 -17.13
C THR A 123 0.30 23.41 -18.10
N GLY A 124 0.45 24.72 -18.28
CA GLY A 124 -0.26 25.50 -19.31
C GLY A 124 0.47 25.60 -20.64
N PHE A 125 1.71 25.11 -20.72
CA PHE A 125 2.54 25.20 -21.91
C PHE A 125 2.93 23.80 -22.38
N GLY A 126 2.05 23.17 -23.16
CA GLY A 126 2.23 21.82 -23.67
C GLY A 126 2.92 21.78 -25.04
N ALA A 127 4.25 21.87 -25.07
CA ALA A 127 4.99 21.42 -26.25
C ALA A 127 4.92 19.88 -26.30
N LEU A 128 4.62 19.31 -27.47
CA LEU A 128 4.51 17.87 -27.67
C LEU A 128 5.77 17.12 -27.19
N GLU A 129 6.94 17.72 -27.44
CA GLU A 129 8.24 17.18 -27.04
C GLU A 129 8.37 17.02 -25.52
N THR A 130 7.93 18.02 -24.76
CA THR A 130 7.97 17.99 -23.29
C THR A 130 7.02 16.95 -22.71
N ALA A 131 5.84 16.76 -23.30
CA ALA A 131 4.92 15.70 -22.89
C ALA A 131 5.50 14.31 -23.19
N GLN A 132 6.14 14.12 -24.36
CA GLN A 132 6.82 12.86 -24.69
C GLN A 132 7.98 12.56 -23.74
N GLU A 133 8.77 13.57 -23.39
CA GLU A 133 9.87 13.41 -22.43
C GLU A 133 9.37 13.02 -21.04
N ALA A 134 8.32 13.69 -20.54
CA ALA A 134 7.70 13.34 -19.25
C ALA A 134 7.22 11.88 -19.22
N LEU A 135 6.56 11.42 -20.29
CA LEU A 135 6.10 10.03 -20.39
C LEU A 135 7.28 9.05 -20.43
N ARG A 136 8.37 9.37 -21.13
CA ARG A 136 9.59 8.54 -21.17
C ARG A 136 10.26 8.43 -19.79
N LEU A 137 10.20 9.49 -18.98
CA LEU A 137 10.72 9.51 -17.62
C LEU A 137 9.77 8.90 -16.58
N GLY A 138 8.62 8.36 -17.03
CA GLY A 138 7.68 7.65 -16.18
C GLY A 138 6.71 8.56 -15.44
N ALA A 139 6.38 9.74 -15.97
CA ALA A 139 5.18 10.45 -15.52
C ALA A 139 3.95 9.56 -15.73
N ASN A 140 3.06 9.51 -14.74
CA ASN A 140 1.90 8.62 -14.76
C ASN A 140 0.75 9.23 -15.56
N ASP A 141 0.61 10.55 -15.51
CA ASP A 141 -0.41 11.31 -16.21
C ASP A 141 0.09 12.73 -16.51
N TYR A 142 -0.61 13.37 -17.44
CA TYR A 142 -0.33 14.72 -17.89
C TYR A 142 -1.65 15.50 -18.02
N ILE A 143 -1.71 16.67 -17.39
CA ILE A 143 -2.89 17.54 -17.39
C ILE A 143 -2.48 18.92 -17.92
N ASN A 144 -3.20 19.39 -18.93
CA ASN A 144 -3.06 20.75 -19.45
C ASN A 144 -3.88 21.75 -18.62
N LYS A 145 -3.32 22.94 -18.40
CA LYS A 145 -4.09 24.13 -17.97
C LYS A 145 -4.80 24.72 -19.21
N PRO A 146 -6.09 25.11 -19.14
CA PRO A 146 -7.00 25.01 -18.00
C PRO A 146 -7.51 23.57 -17.79
N PHE A 147 -7.80 23.23 -16.54
CA PHE A 147 -8.27 21.91 -16.13
C PHE A 147 -9.70 21.99 -15.59
N ASP A 148 -10.44 20.89 -15.71
CA ASP A 148 -11.72 20.74 -15.03
C ASP A 148 -11.55 20.10 -13.65
N ALA A 149 -12.37 20.53 -12.69
CA ALA A 149 -12.35 20.04 -11.31
C ALA A 149 -12.71 18.55 -11.20
N VAL A 150 -13.60 18.05 -12.05
CA VAL A 150 -13.96 16.62 -12.08
C VAL A 150 -12.78 15.82 -12.63
N GLN A 151 -12.25 16.23 -13.78
CA GLN A 151 -11.09 15.59 -14.40
C GLN A 151 -9.89 15.51 -13.44
N MET A 152 -9.58 16.61 -12.73
CA MET A 152 -8.46 16.65 -11.80
C MET A 152 -8.63 15.65 -10.64
N ARG A 153 -9.85 15.54 -10.08
CA ARG A 153 -10.14 14.57 -9.02
C ARG A 153 -10.05 13.12 -9.51
N GLU A 154 -10.54 12.84 -10.71
CA GLU A 154 -10.47 11.50 -11.31
C GLU A 154 -9.01 11.08 -11.55
N VAL A 155 -8.19 11.96 -12.14
CA VAL A 155 -6.78 11.67 -12.40
C VAL A 155 -6.04 11.45 -11.08
N ILE A 156 -6.23 12.30 -10.08
CA ILE A 156 -5.60 12.12 -8.76
C ILE A 156 -6.08 10.84 -8.08
N GLY A 157 -7.38 10.56 -8.09
CA GLY A 157 -7.94 9.35 -7.47
C GLY A 157 -7.30 8.07 -8.01
N ARG A 158 -7.22 7.93 -9.33
CA ARG A 158 -6.57 6.77 -9.98
C ARG A 158 -5.09 6.66 -9.62
N ASN A 159 -4.36 7.78 -9.57
CA ASN A 159 -2.92 7.80 -9.26
C ASN A 159 -2.63 7.49 -7.78
N VAL A 160 -3.47 7.98 -6.87
CA VAL A 160 -3.43 7.63 -5.45
C VAL A 160 -3.65 6.14 -5.26
N GLU A 161 -4.69 5.58 -5.89
CA GLU A 161 -5.00 4.16 -5.82
C GLU A 161 -3.84 3.31 -6.37
N ARG A 162 -3.28 3.70 -7.52
CA ARG A 162 -2.12 3.03 -8.12
C ARG A 162 -0.93 2.96 -7.17
N THR A 163 -0.54 4.07 -6.56
CA THR A 163 0.60 4.11 -5.62
C THR A 163 0.31 3.25 -4.38
N ARG A 164 -0.91 3.30 -3.84
CA ARG A 164 -1.29 2.53 -2.65
C ARG A 164 -1.31 1.03 -2.92
N LEU A 165 -1.88 0.61 -4.05
CA LEU A 165 -1.88 -0.79 -4.47
C LEU A 165 -0.46 -1.32 -4.66
N GLN A 166 0.42 -0.52 -5.27
CA GLN A 166 1.82 -0.90 -5.47
C GLN A 166 2.54 -1.08 -4.12
N ARG A 167 2.41 -0.12 -3.20
CA ARG A 167 3.00 -0.20 -1.84
C ARG A 167 2.43 -1.38 -1.04
N GLN A 168 1.13 -1.65 -1.16
CA GLN A 168 0.49 -2.79 -0.49
C GLN A 168 1.01 -4.11 -1.05
N SER A 169 1.13 -4.22 -2.38
CA SER A 169 1.69 -5.41 -3.04
C SER A 169 3.12 -5.67 -2.58
N GLU A 170 3.95 -4.63 -2.48
CA GLU A 170 5.33 -4.74 -1.99
C GLU A 170 5.39 -5.16 -0.52
N ALA A 171 4.55 -4.57 0.34
CA ALA A 171 4.47 -4.93 1.75
C ALA A 171 4.05 -6.41 1.94
N THR A 172 3.01 -6.85 1.21
CA THR A 172 2.56 -8.24 1.24
C THR A 172 3.60 -9.19 0.68
N ALA A 173 4.32 -8.82 -0.39
CA ALA A 173 5.40 -9.64 -0.93
C ALA A 173 6.54 -9.83 0.07
N HIS A 174 6.93 -8.77 0.78
CA HIS A 174 7.91 -8.84 1.86
C HIS A 174 7.46 -9.74 3.01
N GLU A 175 6.21 -9.58 3.48
CA GLU A 175 5.66 -10.42 4.54
C GLU A 175 5.63 -11.90 4.14
N LEU A 176 5.22 -12.20 2.91
CA LEU A 176 5.18 -13.57 2.39
C LEU A 176 6.58 -14.19 2.30
N GLN A 177 7.58 -13.40 1.91
CA GLN A 177 8.98 -13.84 1.88
C GLN A 177 9.49 -14.18 3.28
N GLU A 178 9.27 -13.30 4.25
CA GLU A 178 9.66 -13.57 5.65
C GLU A 178 9.00 -14.84 6.20
N LEU A 179 7.71 -15.01 5.94
CA LEU A 179 6.99 -16.21 6.39
C LEU A 179 7.55 -17.48 5.74
N ASN A 180 7.87 -17.44 4.44
CA ASN A 180 8.48 -18.56 3.74
C ASN A 180 9.83 -18.95 4.36
N GLU A 181 10.66 -17.98 4.70
CA GLU A 181 11.95 -18.22 5.35
C GLU A 181 11.78 -18.85 6.74
N ARG A 182 10.83 -18.35 7.54
CA ARG A 182 10.51 -18.94 8.85
C ARG A 182 10.06 -20.39 8.72
N LEU A 183 9.14 -20.68 7.80
CA LEU A 183 8.64 -22.03 7.57
C LEU A 183 9.75 -22.99 7.11
N ARG A 184 10.64 -22.53 6.21
CA ARG A 184 11.80 -23.33 5.77
C ARG A 184 12.72 -23.69 6.94
N ASN A 185 12.96 -22.74 7.84
CA ASN A 185 13.80 -22.97 9.02
C ASN A 185 13.17 -23.98 9.99
N GLU A 186 11.85 -23.92 10.22
CA GLU A 186 11.16 -24.90 11.06
C GLU A 186 11.18 -26.32 10.47
N LEU A 187 10.95 -26.45 9.15
CA LEU A 187 11.00 -27.75 8.48
C LEU A 187 12.40 -28.37 8.59
N ALA A 188 13.45 -27.57 8.35
CA ALA A 188 14.83 -28.02 8.48
C ALA A 188 15.16 -28.50 9.91
N GLN A 189 14.57 -27.89 10.95
CA GLN A 189 14.74 -28.35 12.33
C GLN A 189 14.03 -29.67 12.59
N LYS A 190 12.78 -29.82 12.11
CA LYS A 190 12.02 -31.07 12.29
C LYS A 190 12.66 -32.25 11.57
N GLU A 191 13.17 -32.04 10.35
CA GLU A 191 13.88 -33.07 9.59
C GLU A 191 15.12 -33.57 10.34
N ARG A 192 15.91 -32.66 10.93
CA ARG A 192 17.09 -33.03 11.75
C ARG A 192 16.71 -33.84 12.99
N LEU A 193 15.63 -33.45 13.67
CA LEU A 193 15.14 -34.19 14.83
C LEU A 193 14.63 -35.58 14.44
N ALA A 194 13.94 -35.70 13.31
CA ALA A 194 13.45 -36.98 12.81
C ALA A 194 14.62 -37.92 12.44
N SER A 195 15.65 -37.42 11.73
CA SER A 195 16.83 -38.23 11.39
C SER A 195 17.60 -38.68 12.64
N LEU A 196 17.72 -37.82 13.65
CA LEU A 196 18.32 -38.17 14.94
C LEU A 196 17.50 -39.23 15.67
N GLY A 197 16.17 -39.11 15.65
CA GLY A 197 15.26 -40.11 16.24
C GLY A 197 15.38 -41.48 15.59
N GLN A 198 15.43 -41.54 14.26
CA GLN A 198 15.64 -42.79 13.51
C GLN A 198 17.00 -43.42 13.83
N ALA A 199 18.08 -42.64 13.75
CA ALA A 199 19.43 -43.14 14.07
C ALA A 199 19.51 -43.65 15.52
N SER A 200 18.86 -42.97 16.46
CA SER A 200 18.81 -43.40 17.87
C SER A 200 18.03 -44.71 18.05
N ALA A 201 16.90 -44.86 17.35
CA ALA A 201 16.10 -46.09 17.42
C ALA A 201 16.83 -47.30 16.82
N GLU A 202 17.53 -47.12 15.70
CA GLU A 202 18.38 -48.14 15.08
C GLU A 202 19.51 -48.57 16.03
N PHE A 203 20.15 -47.60 16.69
CA PHE A 203 21.21 -47.86 17.67
C PHE A 203 20.70 -48.65 18.89
N VAL A 204 19.51 -48.33 19.39
CA VAL A 204 18.88 -49.07 20.50
C VAL A 204 18.57 -50.51 20.09
N HIS A 205 18.04 -50.71 18.88
CA HIS A 205 17.76 -52.05 18.37
C HIS A 205 19.02 -52.93 18.30
N ASP A 206 20.14 -52.38 17.81
CA ASP A 206 21.40 -53.11 17.70
C ASP A 206 22.05 -53.42 19.06
N LEU A 207 21.83 -52.58 20.08
CA LEU A 207 22.27 -52.87 21.45
C LEU A 207 21.43 -53.95 22.13
N SER A 208 20.11 -53.97 21.89
CA SER A 208 19.22 -54.94 22.49
C SER A 208 19.48 -56.37 22.01
N ASN A 209 19.87 -56.56 20.74
CA ASN A 209 20.13 -57.88 20.16
C ASN A 209 21.16 -58.75 20.93
N PRO A 210 22.40 -58.29 21.19
CA PRO A 210 23.37 -59.08 21.96
C PRO A 210 22.93 -59.24 23.42
N LEU A 211 22.25 -58.26 24.01
CA LEU A 211 21.72 -58.36 25.38
C LEU A 211 20.63 -59.43 25.50
N THR A 212 19.76 -59.58 24.51
CA THR A 212 18.76 -60.66 24.46
C THR A 212 19.43 -62.04 24.42
N ILE A 213 20.54 -62.19 23.69
CA ILE A 213 21.31 -63.43 23.66
C ILE A 213 21.91 -63.72 25.03
N VAL A 214 22.55 -62.73 25.65
CA VAL A 214 23.20 -62.90 26.96
C VAL A 214 22.19 -63.20 28.06
N TRP A 215 21.01 -62.56 28.05
CA TRP A 215 19.96 -62.82 29.04
C TRP A 215 19.29 -64.19 28.86
N GLY A 216 19.19 -64.68 27.61
CA GLY A 216 18.69 -66.03 27.31
C GLY A 216 19.60 -67.18 27.78
N TYR A 217 20.87 -66.90 28.07
CA TYR A 217 21.81 -67.86 28.67
C TYR A 217 21.78 -67.89 30.21
N VAL A 218 21.05 -66.98 30.86
CA VAL A 218 20.97 -66.85 32.34
C VAL A 218 19.71 -67.53 32.90
N GLN A 219 18.98 -68.30 32.09
CA GLN A 219 17.80 -69.08 32.50
C GLN A 219 18.05 -70.59 32.43
#